data_AF-A0A1I4TU01-F1
#
_entry.id   AF-A0A1I4TU01-F1
#
_cell.length_a   1.000
_cell.length_b   1.000
_cell.length_c   1.000
_cell.angle_alpha   90.00
_cell.angle_beta   90.00
_cell.angle_gamma   90.00
#
_symmetry.space_group_name_H-M   'P 1'
#
loop_
_entity.id
_entity.type
_entity.pdbx_description
1 polymer ?
#
loop_
_entity_poly.entity_id
_entity_poly.type
_entity_poly.pdbx_seq_one_letter_code
_entity_poly.pdbx_strand_id
1 'polypeptide(L)'
;METSTEGTPAVPVGGEGDRPVVRAAAPPASLSPSRASDFMQCPLLYRFRVIDRLPEKPSEAATRGTLVHAVLERLFDAPAAERTAPRARSLVPGQWDRLRESRPEVVELFADDAEGERLARWLAEAEQLVERWFTLEDPTRLEPAERELFVEAELESGLRLRGIIDRVDVAPTGEVRIVDYKTGKAPRPEYAEGALFQMKFYALVVWRLKQVVPRRLQLVYLGSGDVLTYDPVVADLERVERKLLALWEAIRLATETGDWRPRPTKLCGWCDHQAVCPEFGGTPPPYPLQVRSPESVGEAQGRMGPD
;
A
#
# COMPACT_ATOMS: atom_id res chain seq x y z
N MET A 1 3.33 -71.48 -28.53
CA MET A 1 3.14 -71.15 -27.09
C MET A 1 4.42 -70.54 -26.60
N GLU A 2 4.84 -69.37 -27.10
CA GLU A 2 4.19 -68.05 -27.04
C GLU A 2 3.93 -67.58 -25.61
N THR A 3 4.29 -66.31 -25.37
CA THR A 3 3.95 -65.44 -24.23
C THR A 3 4.83 -65.65 -22.98
N SER A 4 5.43 -64.65 -22.33
CA SER A 4 5.34 -63.20 -22.42
C SER A 4 6.60 -62.54 -21.85
N THR A 5 7.08 -61.51 -22.53
CA THR A 5 8.02 -60.50 -22.05
C THR A 5 7.21 -59.45 -21.28
N GLU A 6 7.43 -59.29 -19.97
CA GLU A 6 6.84 -58.19 -19.21
C GLU A 6 7.63 -56.90 -19.49
N GLY A 7 7.02 -56.03 -20.30
CA GLY A 7 7.51 -54.69 -20.58
C GLY A 7 7.16 -53.71 -19.46
N THR A 8 8.16 -52.94 -19.06
CA THR A 8 8.06 -51.73 -18.23
C THR A 8 6.99 -50.77 -18.79
N PRO A 9 6.07 -50.23 -17.98
CA PRO A 9 5.16 -49.20 -18.46
C PRO A 9 5.93 -47.88 -18.62
N ALA A 10 5.89 -47.34 -19.84
CA ALA A 10 6.39 -46.01 -20.17
C ALA A 10 5.54 -44.95 -19.45
N VAL A 11 6.21 -44.04 -18.75
CA VAL A 11 5.61 -42.81 -18.20
C VAL A 11 5.27 -41.90 -19.38
N PRO A 12 4.02 -41.40 -19.53
CA PRO A 12 3.71 -40.47 -20.59
C PRO A 12 4.35 -39.12 -20.23
N VAL A 13 5.30 -38.71 -21.08
CA VAL A 13 5.79 -37.34 -21.16
C VAL A 13 4.85 -36.57 -22.06
N GLY A 14 4.24 -35.50 -21.54
CA GLY A 14 3.62 -34.47 -22.37
C GLY A 14 2.38 -33.84 -21.74
N GLY A 15 2.35 -32.51 -21.68
CA GLY A 15 1.09 -31.79 -21.54
C GLY A 15 1.18 -30.44 -20.86
N GLU A 16 1.71 -29.47 -21.59
CA GLU A 16 1.29 -28.06 -21.54
C GLU A 16 1.52 -27.27 -20.25
N GLY A 17 2.69 -26.62 -20.26
CA GLY A 17 2.94 -25.27 -19.80
C GLY A 17 1.80 -24.56 -19.09
N ASP A 18 2.03 -24.36 -17.79
CA ASP A 18 1.42 -23.34 -16.97
C ASP A 18 1.66 -21.96 -17.62
N ARG A 19 0.83 -21.60 -18.59
CA ARG A 19 0.79 -20.25 -19.13
C ARG A 19 0.23 -19.37 -18.01
N PRO A 20 0.97 -18.36 -17.54
CA PRO A 20 0.47 -17.48 -16.50
C PRO A 20 -0.86 -16.91 -16.97
N VAL A 21 -1.92 -17.23 -16.24
CA VAL A 21 -3.26 -16.70 -16.52
C VAL A 21 -3.18 -15.19 -16.30
N VAL A 22 -3.04 -14.45 -17.40
CA VAL A 22 -3.08 -12.99 -17.38
C VAL A 22 -4.48 -12.62 -16.88
N ARG A 23 -4.59 -12.25 -15.59
CA ARG A 23 -5.86 -11.78 -15.03
C ARG A 23 -6.33 -10.61 -15.91
N ALA A 24 -7.50 -10.77 -16.52
CA ALA A 24 -8.11 -9.72 -17.31
C ALA A 24 -8.18 -8.44 -16.46
N ALA A 25 -7.80 -7.30 -17.06
CA ALA A 25 -7.91 -6.02 -16.37
C ALA A 25 -9.38 -5.78 -16.00
N ALA A 26 -9.60 -5.33 -14.77
CA ALA A 26 -10.92 -5.02 -14.26
C ALA A 26 -10.94 -3.58 -13.74
N PRO A 27 -12.09 -2.88 -13.83
CA PRO A 27 -12.27 -1.59 -13.17
C PRO A 27 -11.93 -1.69 -11.68
N PRO A 28 -11.40 -0.60 -11.07
CA PRO A 28 -11.14 -0.60 -9.64
C PRO A 28 -12.47 -0.77 -8.89
N ALA A 29 -12.47 -1.65 -7.88
CA ALA A 29 -13.65 -1.91 -7.04
C ALA A 29 -13.53 -1.30 -5.64
N SER A 30 -12.37 -0.72 -5.31
CA SER A 30 -12.09 -0.17 -3.99
C SER A 30 -10.97 0.87 -4.02
N LEU A 31 -11.00 1.73 -3.01
CA LEU A 31 -10.01 2.77 -2.78
C LEU A 31 -9.21 2.47 -1.50
N SER A 32 -7.90 2.70 -1.55
CA SER A 32 -7.00 2.65 -0.41
C SER A 32 -6.29 4.00 -0.25
N PRO A 33 -5.64 4.29 0.90
CA PRO A 33 -4.90 5.54 1.07
C PRO A 33 -3.84 5.76 -0.02
N SER A 34 -3.06 4.73 -0.33
CA SER A 34 -2.02 4.79 -1.38
C SER A 34 -2.61 5.06 -2.76
N ARG A 35 -3.68 4.35 -3.14
CA ARG A 35 -4.39 4.56 -4.41
C ARG A 35 -4.99 5.95 -4.52
N ALA A 36 -5.59 6.45 -3.44
CA ALA A 36 -6.10 7.81 -3.41
C ALA A 36 -4.98 8.84 -3.61
N SER A 37 -3.85 8.66 -2.92
CA SER A 37 -2.67 9.50 -3.07
C SER A 37 -2.08 9.44 -4.48
N ASP A 38 -1.99 8.27 -5.11
CA ASP A 38 -1.51 8.11 -6.49
C ASP A 38 -2.35 8.95 -7.46
N PHE A 39 -3.68 8.85 -7.39
CA PHE A 39 -4.57 9.63 -8.29
C PHE A 39 -4.48 11.13 -8.01
N MET A 40 -4.46 11.53 -6.73
CA MET A 40 -4.30 12.94 -6.36
C MET A 40 -2.95 13.50 -6.81
N GLN A 41 -1.90 12.68 -6.85
CA GLN A 41 -0.58 13.06 -7.35
C GLN A 41 -0.58 13.15 -8.88
N CYS A 42 -1.04 12.11 -9.57
CA CYS A 42 -1.08 12.04 -11.02
C CYS A 42 -2.08 10.95 -11.48
N PRO A 43 -3.17 11.29 -12.18
CA PRO A 43 -4.10 10.29 -12.72
C PRO A 43 -3.41 9.23 -13.58
N LEU A 44 -2.44 9.62 -14.40
CA LEU A 44 -1.69 8.65 -15.21
C LEU A 44 -0.84 7.68 -14.37
N LEU A 45 -0.29 8.13 -13.23
CA LEU A 45 0.40 7.24 -12.28
C LEU A 45 -0.55 6.21 -11.69
N TYR A 46 -1.75 6.65 -11.27
CA TYR A 46 -2.79 5.73 -10.81
C TYR A 46 -3.11 4.67 -11.86
N ARG A 47 -3.30 5.09 -13.12
CA ARG A 47 -3.55 4.16 -14.22
C ARG A 47 -2.44 3.12 -14.33
N PHE A 48 -1.17 3.55 -14.39
CA PHE A 48 -0.03 2.65 -14.52
C PHE A 48 0.08 1.63 -13.39
N ARG A 49 -0.14 2.06 -12.14
CA ARG A 49 -0.04 1.19 -10.96
C ARG A 49 -1.25 0.29 -10.75
N VAL A 50 -2.46 0.84 -10.92
CA VAL A 50 -3.70 0.18 -10.47
C VAL A 50 -4.39 -0.57 -11.60
N ILE A 51 -4.42 0.03 -12.79
CA ILE A 51 -5.14 -0.51 -13.96
C ILE A 51 -4.20 -1.36 -14.81
N ASP A 52 -3.11 -0.76 -15.30
CA ASP A 52 -2.16 -1.43 -16.17
C ASP A 52 -1.25 -2.39 -15.38
N ARG A 53 -1.06 -2.13 -14.07
CA ARG A 53 -0.20 -2.89 -13.15
C ARG A 53 1.21 -3.09 -13.70
N LEU A 54 1.77 -2.00 -14.22
CA LEU A 54 3.14 -2.00 -14.72
C LEU A 54 4.10 -2.39 -13.58
N PRO A 55 5.10 -3.23 -13.86
CA PRO A 55 6.08 -3.61 -12.86
C PRO A 55 6.85 -2.38 -12.38
N GLU A 56 7.02 -2.28 -11.07
CA GLU A 56 7.87 -1.28 -10.44
C GLU A 56 9.09 -1.98 -9.86
N LYS A 57 10.25 -1.36 -10.01
CA LYS A 57 11.46 -1.91 -9.40
C LYS A 57 11.35 -1.67 -7.90
N PRO A 58 11.66 -2.67 -7.04
CA PRO A 58 11.82 -2.37 -5.63
C PRO A 58 12.90 -1.29 -5.48
N SER A 59 12.75 -0.44 -4.46
CA SER A 59 13.79 0.52 -4.07
C SER A 59 14.32 0.14 -2.70
N GLU A 60 15.60 0.40 -2.46
CA GLU A 60 16.21 0.14 -1.15
C GLU A 60 15.43 0.80 0.00
N ALA A 61 14.89 2.00 -0.21
CA ALA A 61 14.12 2.73 0.80
C ALA A 61 12.77 2.07 1.09
N ALA A 62 12.00 1.67 0.06
CA ALA A 62 10.71 1.01 0.24
C ALA A 62 10.87 -0.40 0.86
N THR A 63 11.87 -1.15 0.42
CA THR A 63 12.21 -2.46 0.99
C THR A 63 12.59 -2.33 2.46
N ARG A 64 13.31 -1.26 2.83
CA ARG A 64 13.70 -1.01 4.23
C ARG A 64 12.49 -0.68 5.09
N GLY A 65 11.56 0.10 4.54
CA GLY A 65 10.24 0.33 5.15
C GLY A 65 9.56 -0.98 5.51
N THR A 66 9.41 -1.87 4.53
CA THR A 66 8.80 -3.19 4.71
C THR A 66 9.50 -4.02 5.78
N LEU A 67 10.85 -4.08 5.74
CA LEU A 67 11.64 -4.82 6.72
C LEU A 67 11.46 -4.29 8.14
N VAL A 68 11.51 -2.95 8.32
CA VAL A 68 11.34 -2.32 9.63
C VAL A 68 9.94 -2.56 10.19
N HIS A 69 8.89 -2.47 9.36
CA HIS A 69 7.52 -2.78 9.79
C HIS A 69 7.40 -4.22 10.26
N ALA A 70 7.92 -5.18 9.48
CA ALA A 70 7.90 -6.60 9.85
C ALA A 70 8.64 -6.88 11.17
N VAL A 71 9.75 -6.18 11.43
CA VAL A 71 10.48 -6.30 12.71
C VAL A 71 9.68 -5.74 13.88
N LEU A 72 9.11 -4.54 13.73
CA LEU A 72 8.30 -3.92 14.78
C LEU A 72 7.02 -4.71 15.05
N GLU A 73 6.40 -5.26 14.02
CA GLU A 73 5.30 -6.20 14.15
C GLU A 73 5.77 -7.41 14.97
N ARG A 74 6.76 -8.17 14.47
CA ARG A 74 7.25 -9.42 15.09
C ARG A 74 7.69 -9.26 16.54
N LEU A 75 8.20 -8.09 16.92
CA LEU A 75 8.61 -7.79 18.28
C LEU A 75 7.48 -7.97 19.30
N PHE A 76 6.24 -7.61 18.95
CA PHE A 76 5.09 -7.71 19.85
C PHE A 76 4.63 -9.15 20.13
N ASP A 77 5.15 -10.14 19.39
CA ASP A 77 4.93 -11.56 19.70
C ASP A 77 5.70 -12.01 20.96
N ALA A 78 6.70 -11.24 21.39
CA ALA A 78 7.40 -11.49 22.64
C ALA A 78 6.60 -10.94 23.84
N PRO A 79 6.73 -11.54 25.04
CA PRO A 79 6.20 -10.97 26.27
C PRO A 79 6.69 -9.53 26.49
N ALA A 80 5.86 -8.67 27.08
CA ALA A 80 6.16 -7.25 27.26
C ALA A 80 7.56 -6.97 27.84
N ALA A 81 7.95 -7.69 28.90
CA ALA A 81 9.25 -7.51 29.55
C ALA A 81 10.47 -7.88 28.67
N GLU A 82 10.27 -8.66 27.60
CA GLU A 82 11.32 -9.08 26.68
C GLU A 82 11.45 -8.15 25.45
N ARG A 83 10.50 -7.22 25.25
CA ARG A 83 10.47 -6.29 24.11
C ARG A 83 11.53 -5.21 24.31
N THR A 84 12.78 -5.54 24.00
CA THR A 84 13.96 -4.69 24.20
C THR A 84 14.62 -4.32 22.87
N ALA A 85 15.37 -3.21 22.83
CA ALA A 85 16.08 -2.79 21.62
C ALA A 85 17.06 -3.86 21.09
N PRO A 86 17.87 -4.54 21.93
CA PRO A 86 18.72 -5.64 21.47
C PRO A 86 17.91 -6.78 20.85
N ARG A 87 16.77 -7.14 21.43
CA ARG A 87 15.89 -8.17 20.86
C ARG A 87 15.35 -7.74 19.49
N ALA A 88 14.84 -6.52 19.38
CA ALA A 88 14.30 -6.01 18.13
C ALA A 88 15.34 -5.99 17.01
N ARG A 89 16.58 -5.56 17.29
CA ARG A 89 17.70 -5.64 16.34
C ARG A 89 18.01 -7.07 15.92
N SER A 90 18.01 -8.02 16.85
CA SER A 90 18.25 -9.44 16.55
C SER A 90 17.21 -10.07 15.61
N LEU A 91 16.03 -9.46 15.45
CA LEU A 91 15.00 -9.92 14.51
C LEU A 91 15.29 -9.52 13.05
N VAL A 92 16.12 -8.50 12.81
CA VAL A 92 16.35 -7.93 11.48
C VAL A 92 16.85 -8.98 10.47
N PRO A 93 17.89 -9.79 10.76
CA PRO A 93 18.35 -10.80 9.80
C PRO A 93 17.27 -11.83 9.45
N GLY A 94 16.53 -12.32 10.46
CA GLY A 94 15.47 -13.31 10.23
C GLY A 94 14.27 -12.74 9.48
N GLN A 95 13.93 -11.46 9.66
CA GLN A 95 12.89 -10.82 8.83
C GLN A 95 13.38 -10.52 7.43
N TRP A 96 14.67 -10.23 7.25
CA TRP A 96 15.25 -10.06 5.92
C TRP A 96 15.20 -11.36 5.11
N ASP A 97 15.53 -12.50 5.72
CA ASP A 97 15.44 -13.80 5.05
C ASP A 97 14.00 -14.12 4.62
N ARG A 98 13.01 -13.89 5.49
CA ARG A 98 11.58 -14.04 5.15
C ARG A 98 11.14 -13.09 4.02
N LEU A 99 11.65 -11.87 4.01
CA LEU A 99 11.33 -10.91 2.96
C LEU A 99 11.90 -11.38 1.60
N ARG A 100 13.11 -11.95 1.58
CA ARG A 100 13.70 -12.54 0.38
C ARG A 100 12.93 -13.76 -0.13
N GLU A 101 12.44 -14.60 0.78
CA GLU A 101 11.61 -15.76 0.42
C GLU A 101 10.27 -15.34 -0.19
N SER A 102 9.60 -14.37 0.42
CA SER A 102 8.29 -13.89 -0.05
C SER A 102 8.36 -12.98 -1.27
N ARG A 103 9.49 -12.29 -1.47
CA ARG A 103 9.73 -11.32 -2.55
C ARG A 103 11.13 -11.47 -3.14
N PRO A 104 11.40 -12.53 -3.93
CA PRO A 104 12.73 -12.80 -4.45
C PRO A 104 13.36 -11.63 -5.23
N GLU A 105 12.52 -10.76 -5.82
CA GLU A 105 12.98 -9.58 -6.55
C GLU A 105 13.75 -8.56 -5.69
N VAL A 106 13.62 -8.61 -4.34
CA VAL A 106 14.40 -7.70 -3.47
C VAL A 106 15.88 -8.07 -3.40
N VAL A 107 16.26 -9.28 -3.82
CA VAL A 107 17.67 -9.71 -3.90
C VAL A 107 18.39 -8.94 -5.00
N GLU A 108 17.69 -8.63 -6.09
CA GLU A 108 18.23 -7.86 -7.22
C GLU A 108 18.70 -6.45 -6.82
N LEU A 109 18.19 -5.91 -5.71
CA LEU A 109 18.66 -4.65 -5.15
C LEU A 109 20.14 -4.68 -4.78
N PHE A 110 20.70 -5.86 -4.49
CA PHE A 110 22.07 -6.07 -4.01
C PHE A 110 22.89 -6.98 -4.94
N ALA A 111 22.45 -7.19 -6.18
CA ALA A 111 23.11 -8.11 -7.12
C ALA A 111 24.55 -7.70 -7.52
N ASP A 112 24.86 -6.40 -7.48
CA ASP A 112 26.18 -5.83 -7.77
C ASP A 112 27.07 -5.69 -6.52
N ASP A 113 26.64 -6.20 -5.35
CA ASP A 113 27.34 -6.11 -4.06
C ASP A 113 28.05 -7.42 -3.71
N ALA A 114 29.07 -7.79 -4.50
CA ALA A 114 29.75 -9.09 -4.39
C ALA A 114 30.34 -9.37 -2.99
N GLU A 115 30.84 -8.32 -2.30
CA GLU A 115 31.42 -8.42 -0.95
C GLU A 115 30.36 -8.24 0.17
N GLY A 116 29.11 -7.91 -0.18
CA GLY A 116 28.01 -7.75 0.77
C GLY A 116 28.07 -6.49 1.65
N GLU A 117 28.99 -5.56 1.37
CA GLU A 117 29.19 -4.36 2.20
C GLU A 117 28.00 -3.41 2.16
N ARG A 118 27.36 -3.26 0.99
CA ARG A 118 26.20 -2.38 0.83
C ARG A 118 24.97 -2.97 1.52
N LEU A 119 24.76 -4.27 1.38
CA LEU A 119 23.70 -4.99 2.10
C LEU A 119 23.90 -4.90 3.61
N ALA A 120 25.13 -5.13 4.11
CA ALA A 120 25.44 -5.04 5.53
C ALA A 120 25.15 -3.64 6.08
N ARG A 121 25.56 -2.59 5.36
CA ARG A 121 25.26 -1.20 5.73
C ARG A 121 23.76 -0.92 5.74
N TRP A 122 23.04 -1.40 4.72
CA TRP A 122 21.60 -1.21 4.62
C TRP A 122 20.84 -1.92 5.75
N LEU A 123 21.26 -3.12 6.15
CA LEU A 123 20.71 -3.84 7.32
C LEU A 123 21.01 -3.09 8.62
N ALA A 124 22.22 -2.56 8.78
CA ALA A 124 22.57 -1.74 9.94
C ALA A 124 21.74 -0.45 10.01
N GLU A 125 21.40 0.16 8.88
CA GLU A 125 20.47 1.30 8.83
C GLU A 125 19.05 0.89 9.27
N ALA A 126 18.58 -0.31 8.90
CA ALA A 126 17.30 -0.84 9.39
C ALA A 126 17.32 -1.07 10.91
N GLU A 127 18.40 -1.65 11.45
CA GLU A 127 18.60 -1.83 12.89
C GLU A 127 18.53 -0.49 13.65
N GLN A 128 19.17 0.56 13.11
CA GLN A 128 19.15 1.90 13.72
C GLN A 128 17.74 2.51 13.76
N LEU A 129 16.92 2.28 12.72
CA LEU A 129 15.52 2.75 12.70
C LEU A 129 14.67 2.04 13.75
N VAL A 130 14.84 0.71 13.88
CA VAL A 130 14.18 -0.10 14.90
C VAL A 130 14.61 0.32 16.30
N GLU A 131 15.92 0.52 16.52
CA GLU A 131 16.45 0.98 17.80
C GLU A 131 15.93 2.37 18.17
N ARG A 132 15.81 3.29 17.20
CA ARG A 132 15.28 4.63 17.43
C ARG A 132 13.83 4.63 17.91
N TRP A 133 13.03 3.63 17.54
CA TRP A 133 11.65 3.54 18.02
C TRP A 133 11.57 3.49 19.56
N PHE A 134 12.55 2.85 20.23
CA PHE A 134 12.61 2.76 21.68
C PHE A 134 12.87 4.11 22.38
N THR A 135 13.27 5.15 21.63
CA THR A 135 13.37 6.52 22.16
C THR A 135 12.03 7.26 22.08
N LEU A 136 11.06 6.73 21.34
CA LEU A 136 9.76 7.35 21.07
C LEU A 136 8.64 6.70 21.88
N GLU A 137 8.71 5.38 22.06
CA GLU A 137 7.72 4.61 22.80
C GLU A 137 8.40 3.54 23.67
N ASP A 138 7.75 3.17 24.76
CA ASP A 138 8.16 2.06 25.62
C ASP A 138 7.27 0.83 25.33
N PRO A 139 7.75 -0.16 24.55
CA PRO A 139 6.95 -1.33 24.18
C PRO A 139 6.64 -2.28 25.33
N THR A 140 7.34 -2.15 26.46
CA THR A 140 7.04 -2.95 27.65
C THR A 140 5.74 -2.53 28.32
N ARG A 141 5.19 -1.36 27.92
CA ARG A 141 3.95 -0.77 28.44
C ARG A 141 2.81 -0.77 27.42
N LEU A 142 3.02 -1.37 26.26
CA LEU A 142 2.06 -1.39 25.17
C LEU A 142 1.60 -2.82 24.93
N GLU A 143 0.28 -3.03 24.90
CA GLU A 143 -0.34 -4.24 24.37
C GLU A 143 -1.28 -3.83 23.24
N PRO A 144 -0.82 -3.85 21.97
CA PRO A 144 -1.67 -3.53 20.84
C PRO A 144 -2.87 -4.46 20.78
N ALA A 145 -4.04 -3.90 20.50
CA ALA A 145 -5.25 -4.70 20.28
C ALA A 145 -5.18 -5.45 18.95
N GLU A 146 -4.61 -4.80 17.92
CA GLU A 146 -4.43 -5.37 16.59
C GLU A 146 -3.09 -4.86 15.99
N ARG A 147 -2.47 -5.68 15.14
CA ARG A 147 -1.29 -5.34 14.32
C ARG A 147 -1.54 -5.78 12.89
N GLU A 148 -1.02 -5.02 11.92
CA GLU A 148 -1.25 -5.26 10.49
C GLU A 148 -2.73 -5.53 10.17
N LEU A 149 -3.61 -4.72 10.79
CA LEU A 149 -5.05 -4.93 10.74
C LEU A 149 -5.56 -4.58 9.34
N PHE A 150 -5.97 -5.60 8.58
CA PHE A 150 -6.75 -5.39 7.38
C PHE A 150 -8.14 -4.84 7.75
N VAL A 151 -8.47 -3.69 7.19
CA VAL A 151 -9.77 -3.04 7.36
C VAL A 151 -10.44 -2.85 6.02
N GLU A 152 -11.75 -3.09 5.99
CA GLU A 152 -12.61 -2.82 4.84
C GLU A 152 -13.95 -2.28 5.34
N ALA A 153 -14.45 -1.21 4.71
CA ALA A 153 -15.77 -0.65 4.95
C ALA A 153 -16.39 -0.20 3.64
N GLU A 154 -17.67 -0.51 3.44
CA GLU A 154 -18.47 0.01 2.33
C GLU A 154 -19.23 1.25 2.81
N LEU A 155 -19.07 2.37 2.10
CA LEU A 155 -19.82 3.59 2.33
C LEU A 155 -21.25 3.46 1.78
N GLU A 156 -22.15 4.35 2.21
CA GLU A 156 -23.54 4.39 1.71
C GLU A 156 -23.64 4.53 0.18
N SER A 157 -22.64 5.15 -0.46
CA SER A 157 -22.54 5.27 -1.91
C SER A 157 -22.18 3.96 -2.63
N GLY A 158 -21.92 2.87 -1.89
CA GLY A 158 -21.34 1.62 -2.41
C GLY A 158 -19.82 1.66 -2.62
N LEU A 159 -19.15 2.77 -2.29
CA LEU A 159 -17.68 2.86 -2.37
C LEU A 159 -17.05 2.02 -1.27
N ARG A 160 -16.23 1.03 -1.66
CA ARG A 160 -15.42 0.26 -0.72
C ARG A 160 -14.09 0.94 -0.42
N LEU A 161 -13.86 1.24 0.84
CA LEU A 161 -12.59 1.71 1.37
C LEU A 161 -11.86 0.56 2.05
N ARG A 162 -10.59 0.37 1.75
CA ARG A 162 -9.77 -0.69 2.38
C ARG A 162 -8.34 -0.28 2.62
N GLY A 163 -7.69 -0.94 3.56
CA GLY A 163 -6.26 -0.80 3.79
C GLY A 163 -5.75 -1.65 4.94
N ILE A 164 -4.50 -1.43 5.31
CA ILE A 164 -3.83 -2.16 6.39
C ILE A 164 -3.31 -1.11 7.37
N ILE A 165 -3.69 -1.25 8.64
CA ILE A 165 -3.25 -0.38 9.71
C ILE A 165 -2.12 -1.09 10.46
N ASP A 166 -0.94 -0.46 10.55
CA ASP A 166 0.23 -1.07 11.19
C ASP A 166 -0.07 -1.49 12.64
N ARG A 167 -0.70 -0.61 13.43
CA ARG A 167 -1.02 -0.89 14.84
C ARG A 167 -2.25 -0.14 15.34
N VAL A 168 -3.10 -0.84 16.08
CA VAL A 168 -4.24 -0.27 16.81
C VAL A 168 -4.08 -0.54 18.30
N ASP A 169 -4.04 0.51 19.10
CA ASP A 169 -4.04 0.43 20.56
C ASP A 169 -5.44 0.76 21.09
N VAL A 170 -5.88 0.05 22.13
CA VAL A 170 -7.14 0.35 22.84
C VAL A 170 -6.82 0.49 24.32
N ALA A 171 -7.09 1.67 24.89
CA ALA A 171 -6.91 1.91 26.31
C ALA A 171 -7.93 1.11 27.14
N PRO A 172 -7.67 0.85 28.44
CA PRO A 172 -8.66 0.23 29.33
C PRO A 172 -9.99 0.99 29.41
N THR A 173 -9.97 2.30 29.13
CA THR A 173 -11.13 3.19 29.03
C THR A 173 -11.92 3.03 27.71
N GLY A 174 -11.43 2.23 26.77
CA GLY A 174 -12.01 2.03 25.44
C GLY A 174 -11.53 3.02 24.38
N GLU A 175 -10.68 3.99 24.72
CA GLU A 175 -10.17 4.97 23.78
C GLU A 175 -9.22 4.32 22.76
N VAL A 176 -9.49 4.53 21.47
CA VAL A 176 -8.74 3.92 20.35
C VAL A 176 -7.66 4.87 19.84
N ARG A 177 -6.44 4.35 19.65
CA ARG A 177 -5.34 5.03 18.97
C ARG A 177 -4.90 4.23 17.74
N ILE A 178 -4.88 4.88 16.58
CA ILE A 178 -4.33 4.32 15.34
C ILE A 178 -2.89 4.81 15.18
N VAL A 179 -1.96 3.88 14.96
CA VAL A 179 -0.53 4.17 14.80
C VAL A 179 -0.04 3.64 13.46
N ASP A 180 0.80 4.43 12.79
CA ASP A 180 1.45 4.10 11.54
C ASP A 180 2.93 4.51 11.63
N TYR A 181 3.82 3.59 11.24
CA TYR A 181 5.25 3.78 11.27
C TYR A 181 5.74 4.34 9.94
N LYS A 182 6.69 5.27 9.99
CA LYS A 182 7.34 5.84 8.82
C LYS A 182 8.86 5.78 8.99
N THR A 183 9.55 5.12 8.08
CA THR A 183 11.02 5.04 8.08
C THR A 183 11.71 6.31 7.58
N GLY A 184 10.97 7.21 6.93
CA GLY A 184 11.43 8.53 6.51
C GLY A 184 11.41 9.59 7.63
N LYS A 185 11.80 10.81 7.27
CA LYS A 185 11.73 11.97 8.17
C LYS A 185 10.32 12.56 8.21
N ALA A 186 9.98 13.18 9.34
CA ALA A 186 8.74 13.94 9.45
C ALA A 186 8.68 15.08 8.42
N PRO A 187 7.51 15.32 7.81
CA PRO A 187 7.31 16.47 6.94
C PRO A 187 7.40 17.77 7.74
N ARG A 188 7.76 18.87 7.06
CA ARG A 188 7.60 20.20 7.65
C ARG A 188 6.11 20.46 7.95
N PRO A 189 5.78 21.30 8.95
CA PRO A 189 4.39 21.55 9.35
C PRO A 189 3.46 21.93 8.18
N GLU A 190 3.94 22.73 7.23
CA GLU A 190 3.20 23.15 6.04
C GLU A 190 2.80 22.00 5.09
N TYR A 191 3.44 20.83 5.18
CA TYR A 191 3.14 19.63 4.39
C TYR A 191 2.51 18.50 5.21
N ALA A 192 2.19 18.74 6.49
CA ALA A 192 1.64 17.71 7.38
C ALA A 192 0.26 17.21 6.95
N GLU A 193 -0.52 18.02 6.22
CA GLU A 193 -1.87 17.64 5.77
C GLU A 193 -1.87 16.37 4.90
N GLY A 194 -0.87 16.23 4.01
CA GLY A 194 -0.74 15.05 3.17
C GLY A 194 -0.49 13.78 3.98
N ALA A 195 0.35 13.86 5.01
CA ALA A 195 0.60 12.73 5.91
C ALA A 195 -0.64 12.39 6.76
N LEU A 196 -1.35 13.41 7.26
CA LEU A 196 -2.56 13.22 8.05
C LEU A 196 -3.74 12.68 7.22
N PHE A 197 -3.76 12.88 5.90
CA PHE A 197 -4.80 12.33 5.05
C PHE A 197 -4.88 10.79 5.13
N GLN A 198 -3.73 10.09 5.06
CA GLN A 198 -3.68 8.64 5.23
C GLN A 198 -4.25 8.21 6.59
N MET A 199 -3.90 8.92 7.66
CA MET A 199 -4.38 8.60 9.00
C MET A 199 -5.88 8.86 9.15
N LYS A 200 -6.39 9.97 8.62
CA LYS A 200 -7.81 10.30 8.61
C LYS A 200 -8.62 9.32 7.76
N PHE A 201 -8.04 8.78 6.69
CA PHE A 201 -8.64 7.69 5.92
C PHE A 201 -8.85 6.46 6.81
N TYR A 202 -7.82 5.99 7.52
CA TYR A 202 -7.96 4.84 8.42
C TYR A 202 -8.96 5.11 9.54
N ALA A 203 -8.95 6.31 10.10
CA ALA A 203 -9.92 6.73 11.10
C ALA A 203 -11.36 6.64 10.58
N LEU A 204 -11.60 7.07 9.34
CA LEU A 204 -12.90 6.94 8.68
C LEU A 204 -13.30 5.47 8.50
N VAL A 205 -12.39 4.62 8.01
CA VAL A 205 -12.69 3.18 7.83
C VAL A 205 -13.03 2.52 9.16
N VAL A 206 -12.23 2.77 10.21
CA VAL A 206 -12.48 2.24 11.56
C VAL A 206 -13.81 2.76 12.10
N TRP A 207 -14.13 4.04 11.90
CA TRP A 207 -15.40 4.61 12.35
C TRP A 207 -16.59 3.96 11.65
N ARG A 208 -16.54 3.76 10.33
CA ARG A 208 -17.63 3.10 9.58
C ARG A 208 -17.75 1.61 9.94
N LEU A 209 -16.63 0.91 10.14
CA LEU A 209 -16.62 -0.51 10.46
C LEU A 209 -17.04 -0.81 11.91
N LYS A 210 -16.49 -0.08 12.88
CA LYS A 210 -16.62 -0.36 14.32
C LYS A 210 -17.52 0.62 15.06
N GLN A 211 -18.04 1.66 14.39
CA GLN A 211 -18.86 2.73 15.00
C GLN A 211 -18.14 3.47 16.14
N VAL A 212 -16.81 3.50 16.10
CA VAL A 212 -15.95 4.18 17.08
C VAL A 212 -15.03 5.17 16.36
N VAL A 213 -15.07 6.44 16.77
CA VAL A 213 -14.12 7.44 16.30
C VAL A 213 -12.82 7.29 17.08
N PRO A 214 -11.68 7.04 16.43
CA PRO A 214 -10.40 6.98 17.13
C PRO A 214 -10.12 8.28 17.87
N ARG A 215 -9.68 8.17 19.13
CA ARG A 215 -9.36 9.32 19.97
C ARG A 215 -8.08 10.02 19.52
N ARG A 216 -7.15 9.26 18.94
CA ARG A 216 -5.84 9.73 18.47
C ARG A 216 -5.35 8.98 17.24
N LEU A 217 -4.75 9.72 16.34
CA LEU A 217 -3.96 9.24 15.21
C LEU A 217 -2.50 9.59 15.48
N GLN A 218 -1.59 8.65 15.24
CA GLN A 218 -0.17 8.83 15.52
C GLN A 218 0.69 8.32 14.36
N LEU A 219 1.55 9.19 13.85
CA LEU A 219 2.58 8.85 12.89
C LEU A 219 3.93 8.88 13.59
N VAL A 220 4.64 7.75 13.56
CA VAL A 220 5.93 7.59 14.21
C VAL A 220 7.02 7.63 13.14
N TYR A 221 7.74 8.75 13.05
CA TYR A 221 8.80 8.97 12.06
C TYR A 221 10.14 8.49 12.57
N LEU A 222 10.43 7.21 12.33
CA LEU A 222 11.68 6.56 12.70
C LEU A 222 12.90 7.20 12.02
N GLY A 223 12.75 7.83 10.85
CA GLY A 223 13.87 8.47 10.15
C GLY A 223 14.36 9.77 10.79
N SER A 224 13.52 10.44 11.58
CA SER A 224 13.89 11.68 12.31
C SER A 224 13.76 11.59 13.83
N GLY A 225 13.08 10.57 14.36
CA GLY A 225 12.80 10.45 15.78
C GLY A 225 11.64 11.35 16.24
N ASP A 226 10.71 11.68 15.34
CA ASP A 226 9.57 12.54 15.65
C ASP A 226 8.27 11.73 15.74
N VAL A 227 7.33 12.22 16.55
CA VAL A 227 5.97 11.69 16.62
C VAL A 227 4.99 12.81 16.28
N LEU A 228 4.22 12.62 15.21
CA LEU A 228 3.13 13.51 14.83
C LEU A 228 1.82 12.91 15.33
N THR A 229 1.03 13.69 16.06
CA THR A 229 -0.28 13.27 16.56
C THR A 229 -1.39 14.18 16.04
N TYR A 230 -2.57 13.60 15.90
CA TYR A 230 -3.79 14.32 15.56
C TYR A 230 -4.99 13.66 16.24
N ASP A 231 -5.81 14.46 16.92
CA ASP A 231 -7.01 13.98 17.61
C ASP A 231 -8.22 14.34 16.72
N PRO A 232 -8.80 13.37 15.97
CA PRO A 232 -9.82 13.67 14.98
C PRO A 232 -11.19 13.88 15.63
N VAL A 233 -11.99 14.75 15.00
CA VAL A 233 -13.41 14.90 15.31
C VAL A 233 -14.27 14.35 14.18
N VAL A 234 -15.55 14.07 14.45
CA VAL A 234 -16.50 13.55 13.45
C VAL A 234 -16.50 14.39 12.16
N ALA A 235 -16.51 15.72 12.29
CA ALA A 235 -16.50 16.64 11.16
C ALA A 235 -15.25 16.53 10.26
N ASP A 236 -14.11 16.07 10.79
CA ASP A 236 -12.93 15.75 9.97
C ASP A 236 -13.19 14.55 9.08
N LEU A 237 -13.75 13.49 9.65
CA LEU A 237 -13.97 12.22 8.97
C LEU A 237 -15.04 12.36 7.89
N GLU A 238 -16.10 13.10 8.16
CA GLU A 238 -17.12 13.44 7.15
C GLU A 238 -16.53 14.25 5.99
N ARG A 239 -15.58 15.16 6.27
CA ARG A 239 -14.90 15.93 5.22
C ARG A 239 -14.01 15.03 4.36
N VAL A 240 -13.31 14.09 4.99
CA VAL A 240 -12.49 13.09 4.29
C VAL A 240 -13.38 12.20 3.43
N GLU A 241 -14.52 11.76 3.95
CA GLU A 241 -15.50 10.97 3.19
C GLU A 241 -15.98 11.72 1.94
N ARG A 242 -16.42 12.98 2.07
CA ARG A 242 -16.81 13.80 0.91
C ARG A 242 -15.68 13.94 -0.11
N LYS A 243 -14.44 14.14 0.34
CA LYS A 243 -13.27 14.22 -0.54
C LYS A 243 -13.02 12.89 -1.27
N LEU A 244 -13.17 11.76 -0.59
CA LEU A 244 -13.00 10.42 -1.18
C LEU A 244 -14.09 10.11 -2.19
N LEU A 245 -15.34 10.50 -1.94
CA LEU A 245 -16.45 10.35 -2.89
C LEU A 245 -16.18 11.15 -4.17
N ALA A 246 -15.77 12.41 -4.05
CA ALA A 246 -15.41 13.24 -5.20
C ALA A 246 -14.22 12.66 -5.98
N LEU A 247 -13.21 12.16 -5.26
CA LEU A 247 -12.04 11.49 -5.86
C LEU A 247 -12.46 10.21 -6.60
N TRP A 248 -13.38 9.43 -6.02
CA TRP A 248 -13.88 8.21 -6.62
C TRP A 248 -14.66 8.47 -7.91
N GLU A 249 -15.51 9.49 -7.94
CA GLU A 249 -16.20 9.89 -9.17
C GLU A 249 -15.23 10.31 -10.27
N ALA A 250 -14.15 11.02 -9.93
CA ALA A 250 -13.11 11.37 -10.89
C ALA A 250 -12.37 10.11 -11.42
N ILE A 251 -12.07 9.15 -10.54
CA ILE A 251 -11.47 7.86 -10.93
C ILE A 251 -12.42 7.09 -11.85
N ARG A 252 -13.72 7.03 -11.52
CA ARG A 252 -14.73 6.33 -12.31
C ARG A 252 -14.87 6.97 -13.70
N LEU A 253 -14.93 8.29 -13.77
CA LEU A 253 -14.99 9.02 -15.04
C LEU A 253 -13.75 8.76 -15.90
N ALA A 254 -12.54 8.84 -15.32
CA ALA A 254 -11.30 8.53 -16.04
C ALA A 254 -11.26 7.07 -16.50
N THR A 255 -11.80 6.15 -15.69
CA THR A 255 -11.90 4.73 -16.03
C THR A 255 -12.84 4.49 -17.20
N GLU A 256 -14.01 5.14 -17.20
CA GLU A 256 -15.02 4.98 -18.25
C GLU A 256 -14.63 5.64 -19.57
N THR A 257 -13.91 6.76 -19.51
CA THR A 257 -13.51 7.55 -20.70
C THR A 257 -12.13 7.18 -21.23
N GLY A 258 -11.30 6.52 -20.42
CA GLY A 258 -9.89 6.30 -20.72
C GLY A 258 -9.03 7.58 -20.65
N ASP A 259 -9.58 8.73 -20.24
CA ASP A 259 -8.84 9.99 -20.13
C ASP A 259 -8.04 10.04 -18.81
N TRP A 260 -6.78 9.59 -18.88
CA TRP A 260 -5.84 9.58 -17.76
C TRP A 260 -4.75 10.63 -17.97
N ARG A 261 -5.03 11.87 -17.58
CA ARG A 261 -4.11 12.99 -17.80
C ARG A 261 -2.87 12.90 -16.90
N PRO A 262 -1.65 13.05 -17.45
CA PRO A 262 -0.47 13.24 -16.62
C PRO A 262 -0.56 14.57 -15.85
N ARG A 263 0.12 14.63 -14.70
CA ARG A 263 0.27 15.85 -13.90
C ARG A 263 1.75 16.03 -13.57
N PRO A 264 2.50 16.81 -14.36
CA PRO A 264 3.91 17.08 -14.10
C PRO A 264 4.12 17.72 -12.72
N THR A 265 5.01 17.14 -11.93
CA THR A 265 5.46 17.69 -10.64
C THR A 265 6.95 17.40 -10.46
N LYS A 266 7.58 17.97 -9.42
CA LYS A 266 8.96 17.62 -9.06
C LYS A 266 9.14 16.13 -8.73
N LEU A 267 8.06 15.42 -8.38
CA LEU A 267 8.08 13.98 -8.10
C LEU A 267 8.22 13.13 -9.36
N CYS A 268 8.00 13.70 -10.55
CA CYS A 268 8.19 12.96 -11.80
C CYS A 268 9.61 12.42 -11.96
N GLY A 269 10.63 13.11 -11.42
CA GLY A 269 12.02 12.63 -11.42
C GLY A 269 12.25 11.33 -10.65
N TRP A 270 11.29 10.93 -9.81
CA TRP A 270 11.31 9.69 -9.02
C TRP A 270 10.22 8.69 -9.47
N CYS A 271 9.54 8.96 -10.58
CA CYS A 271 8.50 8.08 -11.09
C CYS A 271 9.12 6.97 -11.95
N ASP A 272 8.85 5.71 -11.60
CA ASP A 272 9.37 4.53 -12.31
C ASP A 272 8.82 4.37 -13.74
N HIS A 273 7.76 5.10 -14.09
CA HIS A 273 7.08 4.99 -15.37
C HIS A 273 7.44 6.11 -16.36
N GLN A 274 8.52 6.87 -16.11
CA GLN A 274 8.97 7.94 -17.03
C GLN A 274 9.15 7.43 -18.47
N ALA A 275 9.68 6.22 -18.66
CA ALA A 275 9.93 5.64 -19.98
C ALA A 275 8.68 5.48 -20.85
N VAL A 276 7.49 5.38 -20.25
CA VAL A 276 6.19 5.23 -20.94
C VAL A 276 5.29 6.46 -20.77
N CYS A 277 5.79 7.53 -20.16
CA CYS A 277 5.01 8.73 -19.87
C CYS A 277 5.10 9.74 -21.05
N PRO A 278 3.96 10.26 -21.56
CA PRO A 278 3.94 11.23 -22.66
C PRO A 278 4.71 12.52 -22.38
N GLU A 279 4.74 12.97 -21.12
CA GLU A 279 5.48 14.17 -20.68
C GLU A 279 6.99 14.04 -20.90
N PHE A 280 7.49 12.81 -21.09
CA PHE A 280 8.89 12.49 -21.34
C PHE A 280 9.09 11.84 -22.73
N GLY A 281 8.11 11.97 -23.63
CA GLY A 281 8.13 11.38 -24.98
C GLY A 281 7.84 9.87 -25.02
N GLY A 282 7.48 9.27 -23.89
CA GLY A 282 7.07 7.86 -23.81
C GLY A 282 5.64 7.63 -24.31
N THR A 283 5.32 6.38 -24.63
CA THR A 283 3.97 5.98 -25.05
C THR A 283 3.36 5.02 -24.02
N PRO A 284 2.23 5.38 -23.37
CA PRO A 284 1.50 4.47 -22.49
C PRO A 284 1.11 3.18 -23.21
N PRO A 285 1.03 2.04 -22.50
CA PRO A 285 0.42 0.84 -23.09
C PRO A 285 -1.02 1.12 -23.54
N PRO A 286 -1.60 0.30 -24.44
CA PRO A 286 -3.02 0.37 -24.75
C PRO A 286 -3.88 0.28 -23.48
N TYR A 287 -4.93 1.09 -23.40
CA TYR A 287 -5.82 1.07 -22.24
C TYR A 287 -6.60 -0.25 -22.21
N PRO A 288 -6.54 -1.03 -21.11
CA PRO A 288 -7.00 -2.41 -21.14
C PRO A 288 -8.50 -2.58 -20.85
N LEU A 289 -9.22 -1.50 -20.51
CA LEU A 289 -10.66 -1.53 -20.22
C LEU A 289 -11.48 -0.95 -21.38
N GLN A 290 -12.74 -1.37 -21.46
CA GLN A 290 -13.68 -0.83 -22.43
C GLN A 290 -14.00 0.64 -22.11
N VAL A 291 -13.80 1.51 -23.10
CA VAL A 291 -14.11 2.94 -23.01
C VAL A 291 -15.52 3.18 -23.52
N ARG A 292 -16.32 3.99 -22.83
CA ARG A 292 -17.63 4.44 -23.29
C ARG A 292 -17.44 5.48 -24.40
N SER A 293 -18.00 5.23 -25.58
CA SER A 293 -18.02 6.23 -26.65
C SER A 293 -18.87 7.44 -26.22
N PRO A 294 -18.44 8.67 -26.55
CA PRO A 294 -19.14 9.91 -26.18
C PRO A 294 -20.58 10.00 -26.72
N GLU A 295 -20.93 9.23 -27.76
CA GLU A 295 -22.27 9.18 -28.37
C GLU A 295 -23.35 8.60 -27.43
N SER A 296 -22.97 7.82 -26.41
CA SER A 296 -23.91 7.19 -25.47
C SER A 296 -24.52 8.14 -24.43
N VAL A 297 -24.02 9.37 -24.31
CA VAL A 297 -24.51 10.37 -23.33
C VAL A 297 -25.68 11.19 -23.90
N GLY A 298 -25.88 11.19 -25.23
CA GLY A 298 -26.86 12.04 -25.92
C GLY A 298 -28.28 11.47 -26.05
N GLU A 299 -28.49 10.16 -25.93
CA GLU A 299 -29.79 9.55 -26.25
C GLU A 299 -30.80 9.54 -25.08
N ALA A 300 -30.39 9.84 -23.84
CA ALA A 300 -31.25 9.70 -22.67
C ALA A 300 -32.14 10.91 -22.34
N GLN A 301 -32.04 12.05 -23.05
CA GLN A 301 -32.81 13.27 -22.75
C GLN A 301 -33.70 13.80 -23.90
N GLY A 302 -33.98 12.97 -24.91
CA GLY A 302 -34.69 13.43 -26.11
C GLY A 302 -35.91 12.59 -26.50
N ARG A 303 -36.88 12.40 -25.62
CA ARG A 303 -38.25 12.01 -26.03
C ARG A 303 -39.30 12.82 -25.29
N MET A 304 -39.40 14.10 -25.67
CA MET A 304 -40.64 14.85 -25.56
C MET A 304 -41.52 14.35 -26.71
N GLY A 305 -42.56 13.56 -26.38
CA GLY A 305 -43.53 13.09 -27.37
C GLY A 305 -44.38 14.25 -27.88
N PRO A 306 -44.77 14.28 -29.16
CA PRO A 306 -45.76 15.21 -29.63
C PRO A 306 -47.17 14.74 -29.22
N ASP A 307 -48.00 15.73 -28.90
CA ASP A 307 -49.43 15.75 -28.54
C ASP A 307 -50.31 14.53 -28.87
#